data_AF-A0A946N2U7-F1
#
_entry.id   AF-A0A946N2U7-F1
#
_cell.length_a   1.000
_cell.length_b   1.000
_cell.length_c   1.000
_cell.angle_alpha   90.00
_cell.angle_beta   90.00
_cell.angle_gamma   90.00
#
_symmetry.space_group_name_H-M   'P 1'
#
loop_
_entity.id
_entity.type
_entity.pdbx_description
1 polymer ?
#
loop_
_entity_poly.entity_id
_entity_poly.type
_entity_poly.pdbx_seq_one_letter_code
_entity_poly.pdbx_strand_id
1 'polypeptide(L)'
;MSIEQINPEREVKPDLSQRLNQFFTDPERFQFKKKLVFSAGTCPMRANNSEIPYLVESTDLDEGTLVDPGYAQAERLAWDLQAIEALTDEPISTSEKQVAPGEKLTVEFQYKSKPRKITFIAGDATEKENMPENFNVYFSGRRVVINDEDLQHTPTEKIANIIESLADGGYVIPDRDLADDSTFFSSEQLASLDLSEIEGIRPEPTTVEKVDQAKFDQLRNQAFEQAIQKGELAPKPLVQTLKFNNGEVIEMLLNRPELEDRISETDEQFQVIETNYKTIDEFFSAHPEFSKTDFKMTEIGLFHKTKDLHIPYEPFSEQEAKILEEIEQGCQTQATEKITQKGIGLYQKASSNK
;
A
#
# COMPACT_ATOMS: atom_id res chain seq x y z
N MET A 1 57.06 -1.19 -27.28
CA MET A 1 55.84 -0.74 -27.98
C MET A 1 54.77 -0.54 -26.94
N SER A 2 54.35 0.71 -26.74
CA SER A 2 53.27 1.10 -25.85
C SER A 2 51.93 0.70 -26.46
N ILE A 3 51.05 0.14 -25.64
CA ILE A 3 49.61 0.12 -25.91
C ILE A 3 49.01 0.90 -24.73
N GLU A 4 48.93 2.22 -24.89
CA GLU A 4 47.87 2.98 -24.25
C GLU A 4 46.58 2.54 -24.95
N GLN A 5 45.81 1.67 -24.30
CA GLN A 5 44.42 1.44 -24.67
C GLN A 5 43.58 2.34 -23.77
N ILE A 6 43.06 3.36 -24.44
CA ILE A 6 42.02 4.28 -24.03
C ILE A 6 40.93 3.50 -23.30
N ASN A 7 40.84 3.68 -21.98
CA ASN A 7 39.58 3.48 -21.27
C ASN A 7 38.71 4.66 -21.71
N PRO A 8 37.63 4.47 -22.48
CA PRO A 8 36.63 5.53 -22.56
C PRO A 8 36.14 5.70 -21.13
N GLU A 9 36.32 6.89 -20.56
CA GLU A 9 35.67 7.29 -19.33
C GLU A 9 34.20 6.90 -19.48
N ARG A 10 33.78 5.85 -18.75
CA ARG A 10 32.36 5.57 -18.59
C ARG A 10 31.84 6.79 -17.88
N GLU A 11 31.24 7.70 -18.62
CA GLU A 11 30.55 8.86 -18.07
C GLU A 11 29.50 8.30 -17.12
N VAL A 12 29.80 8.36 -15.82
CA VAL A 12 28.90 7.87 -14.78
C VAL A 12 27.75 8.86 -14.78
N LYS A 13 26.66 8.49 -15.46
CA LYS A 13 25.45 9.30 -15.45
C LYS A 13 25.02 9.47 -13.99
N PRO A 14 24.67 10.69 -13.56
CA PRO A 14 24.19 10.91 -12.22
C PRO A 14 22.93 10.06 -11.98
N ASP A 15 22.84 9.47 -10.80
CA ASP A 15 21.62 8.81 -10.34
C ASP A 15 20.50 9.85 -10.12
N LEU A 16 19.28 9.39 -9.82
CA LEU A 16 18.14 10.28 -9.62
C LEU A 16 18.44 11.36 -8.57
N SER A 17 19.02 10.97 -7.45
CA SER A 17 19.27 11.88 -6.34
C SER A 17 20.18 13.02 -6.79
N GLN A 18 21.29 12.67 -7.45
CA GLN A 18 22.23 13.65 -7.98
C GLN A 18 21.56 14.58 -9.00
N ARG A 19 20.66 14.06 -9.84
CA ARG A 19 19.90 14.87 -10.80
C ARG A 19 18.92 15.83 -10.11
N LEU A 20 18.19 15.36 -9.09
CA LEU A 20 17.29 16.21 -8.31
C LEU A 20 18.08 17.29 -7.56
N ASN A 21 19.24 16.95 -7.00
CA ASN A 21 20.11 17.91 -6.32
C ASN A 21 20.56 19.02 -7.28
N GLN A 22 21.09 18.62 -8.43
CA GLN A 22 21.53 19.56 -9.47
C GLN A 22 20.38 20.46 -9.92
N PHE A 23 19.17 19.90 -10.09
CA PHE A 23 18.00 20.66 -10.48
C PHE A 23 17.60 21.70 -9.43
N PHE A 24 17.45 21.28 -8.17
CA PHE A 24 16.94 22.17 -7.12
C PHE A 24 17.98 23.14 -6.56
N THR A 25 19.26 22.97 -6.85
CA THR A 25 20.33 23.91 -6.47
C THR A 25 20.69 24.89 -7.58
N ASP A 26 20.20 24.66 -8.80
CA ASP A 26 20.40 25.55 -9.95
C ASP A 26 19.34 26.66 -9.96
N PRO A 27 19.71 27.94 -9.73
CA PRO A 27 18.77 29.05 -9.70
C PRO A 27 18.18 29.38 -11.08
N GLU A 28 18.76 28.89 -12.18
CA GLU A 28 18.17 29.02 -13.52
C GLU A 28 17.05 28.00 -13.75
N ARG A 29 17.07 26.87 -13.02
CA ARG A 29 16.07 25.80 -13.12
C ARG A 29 15.01 25.87 -12.04
N PHE A 30 15.39 26.27 -10.83
CA PHE A 30 14.50 26.43 -9.68
C PHE A 30 14.26 27.91 -9.39
N GLN A 31 13.10 28.41 -9.83
CA GLN A 31 12.77 29.84 -9.81
C GLN A 31 12.43 30.41 -8.40
N PHE A 32 12.25 29.55 -7.39
CA PHE A 32 11.86 30.02 -6.07
C PHE A 32 13.09 30.40 -5.24
N LYS A 33 12.99 31.52 -4.50
CA LYS A 33 14.06 31.98 -3.61
C LYS A 33 14.37 31.03 -2.46
N LYS A 34 13.39 30.20 -2.07
CA LYS A 34 13.46 29.27 -0.95
C LYS A 34 12.62 28.04 -1.27
N LYS A 35 13.13 26.84 -0.96
CA LYS A 35 12.35 25.61 -1.05
C LYS A 35 11.42 25.49 0.15
N LEU A 36 10.11 25.48 -0.10
CA LEU A 36 9.10 25.16 0.90
C LEU A 36 8.52 23.81 0.52
N VAL A 37 8.94 22.80 1.28
CA VAL A 37 8.63 21.41 1.00
C VAL A 37 7.41 20.98 1.79
N PHE A 38 6.45 20.39 1.12
CA PHE A 38 5.33 19.69 1.73
C PHE A 38 5.43 18.21 1.39
N SER A 39 5.40 17.34 2.40
CA SER A 39 5.28 15.90 2.18
C SER A 39 4.19 15.37 3.08
N ALA A 40 3.25 14.66 2.49
CA ALA A 40 2.00 14.37 3.18
C ALA A 40 1.20 13.25 2.51
N GLY A 41 0.35 12.60 3.29
CA GLY A 41 -0.56 11.53 2.87
C GLY A 41 -1.98 11.70 3.45
N THR A 42 -2.95 10.96 2.90
CA THR A 42 -4.31 10.90 3.50
C THR A 42 -4.43 9.68 4.40
N CYS A 43 -5.26 9.71 5.44
CA CYS A 43 -5.49 8.49 6.21
C CYS A 43 -6.80 8.53 6.98
N PRO A 44 -7.49 7.39 7.15
CA PRO A 44 -8.48 7.27 8.21
C PRO A 44 -7.84 7.55 9.58
N MET A 45 -8.55 8.23 10.48
CA MET A 45 -8.15 8.34 11.89
C MET A 45 -8.20 6.96 12.55
N ARG A 46 -7.15 6.15 12.37
CA ARG A 46 -6.95 4.89 13.07
C ARG A 46 -5.82 5.07 14.06
N ALA A 47 -5.94 4.39 15.18
CA ALA A 47 -4.87 4.34 16.16
C ALA A 47 -3.62 3.85 15.44
N ASN A 48 -2.64 4.73 15.46
CA ASN A 48 -1.35 4.54 14.89
C ASN A 48 -1.34 4.53 13.33
N ASN A 49 -0.99 5.62 12.61
CA ASN A 49 -0.54 5.73 11.19
C ASN A 49 0.57 6.77 10.83
N SER A 50 1.73 6.34 10.32
CA SER A 50 2.91 7.17 10.08
C SER A 50 3.65 6.93 8.79
N GLU A 51 4.07 8.02 8.16
CA GLU A 51 4.87 7.99 6.95
C GLU A 51 5.99 9.05 6.91
N ILE A 52 7.23 8.59 6.70
CA ILE A 52 8.25 9.41 6.02
C ILE A 52 8.36 8.86 4.61
N PRO A 53 8.51 9.71 3.59
CA PRO A 53 9.05 9.24 2.32
C PRO A 53 10.37 8.49 2.54
N TYR A 54 10.64 7.49 1.70
CA TYR A 54 11.96 6.88 1.62
C TYR A 54 12.98 8.00 1.33
N LEU A 55 13.80 8.34 2.32
CA LEU A 55 14.90 9.30 2.22
C LEU A 55 16.00 8.71 1.33
N VAL A 56 15.75 8.66 0.02
CA VAL A 56 16.78 8.39 -0.97
C VAL A 56 17.42 9.74 -1.31
N GLU A 57 18.17 10.28 -0.35
CA GLU A 57 18.94 11.53 -0.48
C GLU A 57 18.08 12.77 -0.83
N SER A 58 17.29 13.25 0.14
CA SER A 58 16.57 14.54 0.05
C SER A 58 17.58 15.70 -0.08
N THR A 59 17.72 16.23 -1.28
CA THR A 59 18.84 17.10 -1.65
C THR A 59 18.56 18.57 -1.34
N ASP A 60 18.70 18.82 -0.03
CA ASP A 60 18.77 20.09 0.68
C ASP A 60 17.40 20.78 0.91
N LEU A 61 16.67 20.27 1.92
CA LEU A 61 15.46 20.86 2.51
C LEU A 61 15.75 22.26 3.05
N ASP A 62 15.12 23.33 2.53
CA ASP A 62 15.25 24.66 3.15
C ASP A 62 14.33 24.79 4.36
N GLU A 63 13.03 24.47 4.20
CA GLU A 63 12.09 24.20 5.29
C GLU A 63 11.05 23.17 4.81
N GLY A 64 10.65 22.27 5.71
CA GLY A 64 9.67 21.22 5.43
C GLY A 64 8.47 21.25 6.37
N THR A 65 7.28 20.98 5.84
CA THR A 65 6.11 20.59 6.63
C THR A 65 5.74 19.15 6.25
N LEU A 66 5.67 18.30 7.27
CA LEU A 66 5.30 16.90 7.19
C LEU A 66 3.95 16.76 7.87
N VAL A 67 2.95 16.32 7.11
CA VAL A 67 1.65 15.97 7.70
C VAL A 67 1.57 14.47 7.75
N ASP A 68 1.52 13.97 8.98
CA ASP A 68 1.39 12.57 9.26
C ASP A 68 0.05 12.30 9.94
N PRO A 69 -0.94 11.69 9.27
CA PRO A 69 -2.21 11.41 9.89
C PRO A 69 -2.13 10.22 10.89
N GLY A 70 -1.44 10.42 12.02
CA GLY A 70 -1.69 9.74 13.30
C GLY A 70 -0.87 8.50 13.73
N TYR A 71 0.46 8.40 13.58
CA TYR A 71 1.50 7.40 14.03
C TYR A 71 1.43 5.84 13.97
N ALA A 72 1.75 5.11 12.87
CA ALA A 72 1.45 3.66 12.52
C ALA A 72 1.77 2.67 13.60
N GLN A 73 2.85 3.06 14.24
CA GLN A 73 3.49 2.50 15.37
C GLN A 73 3.83 3.76 16.17
N ALA A 74 3.53 3.76 17.48
CA ALA A 74 3.90 4.87 18.36
C ALA A 74 5.40 5.24 18.27
N GLU A 75 6.22 4.33 17.75
CA GLU A 75 7.65 4.46 17.54
C GLU A 75 8.06 5.16 16.25
N ARG A 76 7.16 5.39 15.27
CA ARG A 76 7.61 5.91 13.97
C ARG A 76 8.13 7.33 14.05
N LEU A 77 7.44 8.24 14.74
CA LEU A 77 8.00 9.57 14.99
C LEU A 77 9.40 9.48 15.61
N ALA A 78 9.61 8.51 16.51
CA ALA A 78 10.91 8.29 17.12
C ALA A 78 11.95 7.83 16.08
N TRP A 79 11.60 6.92 15.15
CA TRP A 79 12.49 6.54 14.04
C TRP A 79 12.77 7.71 13.10
N ASP A 80 11.78 8.57 12.84
CA ASP A 80 11.91 9.73 11.98
C ASP A 80 12.86 10.76 12.62
N LEU A 81 12.68 11.02 13.92
CA LEU A 81 13.57 11.89 14.68
C LEU A 81 14.98 11.29 14.80
N GLN A 82 15.13 9.98 14.94
CA GLN A 82 16.43 9.29 14.92
C GLN A 82 17.12 9.41 13.56
N ALA A 83 16.38 9.31 12.45
CA ALA A 83 16.91 9.49 11.11
C ALA A 83 17.39 10.93 10.89
N ILE A 84 16.66 11.94 11.40
CA ILE A 84 17.12 13.32 11.39
C ILE A 84 18.36 13.47 12.28
N GLU A 85 18.34 12.93 13.51
CA GLU A 85 19.47 13.01 14.45
C GLU A 85 20.76 12.42 13.84
N ALA A 86 20.66 11.33 13.09
CA ALA A 86 21.80 10.73 12.40
C ALA A 86 22.42 11.62 11.30
N LEU A 87 21.68 12.60 10.79
CA LEU A 87 22.14 13.55 9.77
C LEU A 87 22.67 14.85 10.39
N THR A 88 22.43 15.10 11.67
CA THR A 88 22.70 16.41 12.29
C THR A 88 23.95 16.40 13.15
N ASP A 89 24.63 17.55 13.19
CA ASP A 89 25.81 17.73 14.05
C ASP A 89 25.43 17.96 15.54
N GLU A 90 24.13 18.04 15.85
CA GLU A 90 23.58 18.34 17.17
C GLU A 90 22.58 17.25 17.59
N PRO A 91 22.58 16.82 18.88
CA PRO A 91 21.60 15.84 19.36
C PRO A 91 20.20 16.47 19.40
N ILE A 92 19.25 15.79 18.76
CA ILE A 92 17.83 16.14 18.84
C ILE A 92 17.28 15.46 20.09
N SER A 93 16.62 16.20 20.98
CA SER A 93 15.97 15.57 22.16
C SER A 93 14.85 14.62 21.68
N THR A 94 15.16 13.33 21.62
CA THR A 94 14.34 12.24 21.05
C THR A 94 13.44 11.55 22.07
N SER A 95 13.71 11.65 23.36
CA SER A 95 12.92 10.97 24.39
C SER A 95 11.57 11.67 24.63
N GLU A 96 10.48 10.98 24.29
CA GLU A 96 9.09 11.26 24.70
C GLU A 96 8.28 12.32 23.90
N LYS A 97 8.61 12.60 22.64
CA LYS A 97 7.75 13.46 21.82
C LYS A 97 6.64 12.62 21.17
N GLN A 98 5.40 12.84 21.58
CA GLN A 98 4.19 12.47 20.84
C GLN A 98 3.55 13.76 20.32
N VAL A 99 2.89 13.70 19.15
CA VAL A 99 2.11 14.81 18.59
C VAL A 99 0.65 14.38 18.63
N ALA A 100 -0.20 15.05 19.41
CA ALA A 100 -1.62 14.73 19.43
C ALA A 100 -2.29 15.16 18.12
N PRO A 101 -3.45 14.57 17.74
CA PRO A 101 -4.17 14.99 16.54
C PRO A 101 -4.41 16.51 16.49
N GLY A 102 -4.06 17.15 15.37
CA GLY A 102 -4.11 18.59 15.15
C GLY A 102 -2.94 19.39 15.73
N GLU A 103 -2.09 18.78 16.56
CA GLU A 103 -0.90 19.45 17.09
C GLU A 103 0.23 19.48 16.05
N LYS A 104 1.14 20.44 16.26
CA LYS A 104 2.31 20.66 15.42
C LYS A 104 3.58 20.54 16.27
N LEU A 105 4.50 19.68 15.84
CA LEU A 105 5.85 19.58 16.42
C LEU A 105 6.86 20.19 15.45
N THR A 106 7.50 21.27 15.87
CA THR A 106 8.61 21.87 15.12
C THR A 106 9.94 21.35 15.65
N VAL A 107 10.78 20.88 14.74
CA VAL A 107 12.15 20.46 14.99
C VAL A 107 13.09 21.37 14.20
N GLU A 108 13.97 22.05 14.92
CA GLU A 108 15.04 22.88 14.35
C GLU A 108 16.38 22.17 14.58
N PHE A 109 17.23 22.15 13.56
CA PHE A 109 18.51 21.44 13.60
C PHE A 109 19.52 22.03 12.61
N GLN A 110 20.79 21.64 12.73
CA GLN A 110 21.84 21.98 11.74
C GLN A 110 22.18 20.79 10.85
N TYR A 111 22.20 21.02 9.54
CA TYR A 111 22.70 20.06 8.55
C TYR A 111 23.66 20.76 7.59
N LYS A 112 24.89 20.26 7.48
CA LYS A 112 25.97 20.87 6.68
C LYS A 112 26.16 22.36 7.02
N SER A 113 26.16 22.69 8.32
CA SER A 113 26.31 24.05 8.85
C SER A 113 25.22 25.05 8.43
N LYS A 114 24.06 24.57 7.95
CA LYS A 114 22.89 25.41 7.66
C LYS A 114 21.76 25.12 8.66
N PRO A 115 21.10 26.14 9.22
CA PRO A 115 19.93 25.94 10.05
C PRO A 115 18.77 25.42 9.20
N ARG A 116 18.10 24.37 9.68
CA ARG A 116 16.97 23.70 9.04
C ARG A 116 15.80 23.62 10.01
N LYS A 117 14.60 23.56 9.44
CA LYS A 117 13.33 23.45 10.18
C LYS A 117 12.42 22.43 9.51
N ILE A 118 11.90 21.50 10.30
CA ILE A 118 10.85 20.56 9.92
C ILE A 118 9.68 20.71 10.89
N THR A 119 8.47 20.81 10.37
CA THR A 119 7.24 20.83 11.18
C THR A 119 6.44 19.56 10.91
N PHE A 120 6.27 18.71 11.92
CA PHE A 120 5.37 17.56 11.89
C PHE A 120 3.98 18.00 12.33
N ILE A 121 2.94 17.50 11.67
CA ILE A 121 1.54 17.79 11.99
C ILE A 121 0.78 16.47 12.01
N ALA A 122 0.06 16.19 13.09
CA ALA A 122 -0.74 14.98 13.19
C ALA A 122 -2.16 15.20 12.62
N GLY A 123 -2.39 15.05 11.32
CA GLY A 123 -3.70 15.36 10.72
C GLY A 123 -3.84 14.93 9.26
N ASP A 124 -5.03 15.07 8.67
CA ASP A 124 -5.22 14.82 7.23
C ASP A 124 -4.56 15.94 6.42
N ALA A 125 -3.68 15.55 5.48
CA ALA A 125 -2.93 16.43 4.59
C ALA A 125 -3.79 17.28 3.66
N THR A 126 -5.00 16.83 3.35
CA THR A 126 -5.91 17.50 2.43
C THR A 126 -6.73 18.59 3.10
N GLU A 127 -6.69 18.66 4.43
CA GLU A 127 -7.30 19.73 5.19
C GLU A 127 -6.44 21.00 5.13
N LYS A 128 -7.09 22.13 4.88
CA LYS A 128 -6.42 23.40 4.58
C LYS A 128 -5.52 23.88 5.72
N GLU A 129 -5.89 23.63 6.97
CA GLU A 129 -5.12 23.99 8.17
C GLU A 129 -3.81 23.21 8.35
N ASN A 130 -3.71 22.06 7.68
CA ASN A 130 -2.56 21.16 7.72
C ASN A 130 -1.62 21.41 6.53
N MET A 131 -2.10 22.03 5.46
CA MET A 131 -1.26 22.45 4.34
C MET A 131 -0.46 23.73 4.66
N PRO A 132 0.86 23.74 4.39
CA PRO A 132 1.65 24.97 4.48
C PRO A 132 1.21 25.97 3.41
N GLU A 133 1.24 27.26 3.71
CA GLU A 133 0.96 28.29 2.70
C GLU A 133 2.11 28.39 1.69
N ASN A 134 1.79 28.46 0.40
CA ASN A 134 2.73 28.72 -0.70
C ASN A 134 3.91 27.73 -0.78
N PHE A 135 3.71 26.46 -0.41
CA PHE A 135 4.73 25.44 -0.69
C PHE A 135 4.96 25.32 -2.19
N ASN A 136 6.18 24.96 -2.56
CA ASN A 136 6.63 24.93 -3.95
C ASN A 136 7.30 23.62 -4.36
N VAL A 137 7.46 22.70 -3.42
CA VAL A 137 7.83 21.31 -3.70
C VAL A 137 6.91 20.40 -2.90
N TYR A 138 6.26 19.47 -3.58
CA TYR A 138 5.41 18.45 -3.00
C TYR A 138 6.04 17.07 -3.19
N PHE A 139 6.18 16.31 -2.11
CA PHE A 139 6.47 14.88 -2.16
C PHE A 139 5.20 14.11 -1.84
N SER A 140 4.70 13.35 -2.82
CA SER A 140 3.55 12.47 -2.60
C SER A 140 3.94 11.39 -1.58
N GLY A 141 3.11 11.19 -0.56
CA GLY A 141 3.30 10.12 0.42
C GLY A 141 2.57 8.83 0.04
N ARG A 142 3.08 7.69 0.52
CA ARG A 142 2.51 6.32 0.61
C ARG A 142 1.01 6.24 0.88
N ARG A 143 0.38 7.24 1.47
CA ARG A 143 -1.05 7.16 1.84
C ARG A 143 -1.96 8.16 1.13
N VAL A 144 -1.45 8.97 0.19
CA VAL A 144 -2.31 9.90 -0.56
C VAL A 144 -3.36 9.14 -1.40
N VAL A 145 -3.04 7.92 -1.83
CA VAL A 145 -3.81 7.19 -2.85
C VAL A 145 -4.59 5.98 -2.34
N ILE A 146 -4.53 5.70 -1.03
CA ILE A 146 -5.29 4.57 -0.48
C ILE A 146 -6.77 4.96 -0.50
N ASN A 147 -7.52 4.32 -1.41
CA ASN A 147 -8.98 4.28 -1.38
C ASN A 147 -9.38 3.66 -0.03
N ASP A 148 -9.83 4.48 0.90
CA ASP A 148 -10.51 3.96 2.08
C ASP A 148 -12.02 4.10 1.86
N GLU A 149 -12.76 3.09 2.31
CA GLU A 149 -14.20 2.94 2.10
C GLU A 149 -15.01 4.03 2.82
N ASP A 150 -14.39 4.77 3.75
CA ASP A 150 -15.00 5.79 4.61
C ASP A 150 -14.66 7.25 4.25
N LEU A 151 -13.93 7.52 3.15
CA LEU A 151 -13.49 8.88 2.82
C LEU A 151 -14.39 9.57 1.79
N GLN A 152 -14.72 10.84 2.05
CA GLN A 152 -15.61 11.67 1.22
C GLN A 152 -15.05 12.00 -0.18
N HIS A 153 -13.76 11.74 -0.41
CA HIS A 153 -13.04 12.09 -1.64
C HIS A 153 -12.21 10.92 -2.16
N THR A 154 -12.23 10.75 -3.48
CA THR A 154 -11.37 9.81 -4.22
C THR A 154 -9.89 10.23 -4.10
N PRO A 155 -8.95 9.28 -4.24
CA PRO A 155 -7.51 9.55 -4.34
C PRO A 155 -7.15 10.68 -5.30
N THR A 156 -7.80 10.72 -6.46
CA THR A 156 -7.59 11.74 -7.48
C THR A 156 -7.99 13.14 -6.99
N GLU A 157 -9.13 13.27 -6.31
CA GLU A 157 -9.60 14.54 -5.75
C GLU A 157 -8.67 15.04 -4.63
N LYS A 158 -8.15 14.13 -3.81
CA LYS A 158 -7.19 14.46 -2.75
C LYS A 158 -5.87 15.01 -3.30
N ILE A 159 -5.30 14.34 -4.30
CA ILE A 159 -4.10 14.81 -5.00
C ILE A 159 -4.37 16.16 -5.67
N ALA A 160 -5.54 16.32 -6.30
CA ALA A 160 -5.95 17.58 -6.92
C ALA A 160 -5.97 18.74 -5.91
N ASN A 161 -6.58 18.57 -4.73
CA ASN A 161 -6.63 19.60 -3.69
C ASN A 161 -5.24 20.06 -3.22
N ILE A 162 -4.30 19.11 -3.09
CA ILE A 162 -2.91 19.43 -2.72
C ILE A 162 -2.23 20.18 -3.87
N ILE A 163 -2.36 19.71 -5.11
CA ILE A 163 -1.75 20.36 -6.28
C ILE A 163 -2.35 21.76 -6.52
N GLU A 164 -3.63 21.97 -6.27
CA GLU A 164 -4.25 23.29 -6.34
C GLU A 164 -3.57 24.28 -5.37
N SER A 165 -3.19 23.80 -4.18
CA SER A 165 -2.52 24.59 -3.14
C SER A 165 -1.01 24.79 -3.39
N LEU A 166 -0.39 23.94 -4.23
CA LEU A 166 1.00 24.10 -4.65
C LEU A 166 1.18 25.42 -5.42
N ALA A 167 2.26 26.15 -5.13
CA ALA A 167 2.58 27.39 -5.81
C ALA A 167 2.67 27.19 -7.34
N ASP A 168 2.27 28.21 -8.11
CA ASP A 168 2.43 28.24 -9.56
C ASP A 168 3.89 27.99 -9.96
N GLY A 169 4.12 27.05 -10.88
CA GLY A 169 5.47 26.61 -11.26
C GLY A 169 6.17 25.74 -10.22
N GLY A 170 5.48 25.32 -9.16
CA GLY A 170 5.95 24.39 -8.14
C GLY A 170 6.07 22.97 -8.67
N TYR A 171 6.73 22.10 -7.89
CA TYR A 171 7.14 20.77 -8.35
C TYR A 171 6.50 19.65 -7.53
N VAL A 172 6.20 18.53 -8.19
CA VAL A 172 5.67 17.31 -7.59
C VAL A 172 6.64 16.16 -7.83
N ILE A 173 6.96 15.45 -6.75
CA ILE A 173 7.81 14.26 -6.72
C ILE A 173 6.94 13.09 -6.22
N PRO A 174 6.49 12.19 -7.11
CA PRO A 174 5.66 11.06 -6.71
C PRO A 174 6.45 10.00 -5.94
N ASP A 175 5.77 9.28 -5.03
CA ASP A 175 6.35 8.08 -4.43
C ASP A 175 6.32 6.93 -5.46
N ARG A 176 7.44 6.22 -5.55
CA ARG A 176 7.59 5.07 -6.45
C ARG A 176 7.16 3.76 -5.83
N ASP A 177 7.10 3.70 -4.51
CA ASP A 177 6.73 2.49 -3.79
C ASP A 177 5.21 2.25 -3.81
N LEU A 178 4.44 3.25 -4.24
CA LEU A 178 3.01 3.16 -4.40
C LEU A 178 2.61 2.82 -5.82
N ALA A 179 2.03 1.61 -5.96
CA ALA A 179 1.42 1.18 -7.21
C ALA A 179 0.39 2.20 -7.72
N ASP A 180 -0.39 2.79 -6.82
CA ASP A 180 -1.45 3.73 -7.19
C ASP A 180 -0.91 5.11 -7.60
N ASP A 181 0.09 5.69 -6.92
CA ASP A 181 0.77 6.92 -7.39
C ASP A 181 1.47 6.64 -8.72
N SER A 182 2.16 5.50 -8.84
CA SER A 182 2.85 5.14 -10.07
C SER A 182 1.87 5.02 -11.25
N THR A 183 0.66 4.52 -11.01
CA THR A 183 -0.41 4.42 -12.01
C THR A 183 -0.99 5.80 -12.30
N PHE A 184 -1.30 6.59 -11.27
CA PHE A 184 -1.82 7.94 -11.40
C PHE A 184 -0.89 8.83 -12.23
N PHE A 185 0.38 8.94 -11.83
CA PHE A 185 1.41 9.75 -12.48
C PHE A 185 1.96 9.12 -13.77
N SER A 186 1.49 7.95 -14.19
CA SER A 186 1.75 7.40 -15.53
C SER A 186 0.54 7.42 -16.47
N SER A 187 -0.63 7.84 -15.97
CA SER A 187 -1.90 7.86 -16.72
C SER A 187 -2.22 9.22 -17.35
N GLU A 188 -3.27 9.25 -18.18
CA GLU A 188 -3.84 10.49 -18.75
C GLU A 188 -4.38 11.45 -17.68
N GLN A 189 -4.57 11.01 -16.43
CA GLN A 189 -5.10 11.83 -15.34
C GLN A 189 -4.17 12.98 -14.93
N LEU A 190 -2.89 12.95 -15.30
CA LEU A 190 -2.00 14.09 -15.12
C LEU A 190 -2.42 15.32 -15.93
N ALA A 191 -3.01 15.10 -17.10
CA ALA A 191 -3.41 16.18 -17.98
C ALA A 191 -4.50 17.07 -17.36
N SER A 192 -5.30 16.55 -16.43
CA SER A 192 -6.32 17.33 -15.71
C SER A 192 -5.76 18.18 -14.55
N LEU A 193 -4.50 17.99 -14.17
CA LEU A 193 -3.87 18.69 -13.05
C LEU A 193 -2.90 19.78 -13.50
N ASP A 194 -2.85 20.07 -14.81
CA ASP A 194 -1.90 21.00 -15.42
C ASP A 194 -0.44 20.71 -15.01
N LEU A 195 -0.09 19.44 -14.84
CA LEU A 195 1.27 18.99 -14.55
C LEU A 195 2.02 18.62 -15.83
N SER A 196 3.25 19.10 -15.98
CA SER A 196 4.17 18.71 -17.05
C SER A 196 5.39 17.98 -16.48
N GLU A 197 5.82 16.90 -17.13
CA GLU A 197 7.06 16.22 -16.72
C GLU A 197 8.29 17.06 -17.10
N ILE A 198 9.23 17.18 -16.17
CA ILE A 198 10.54 17.78 -16.41
C ILE A 198 11.45 16.74 -17.08
N GLU A 199 11.84 17.01 -18.31
CA GLU A 199 12.72 16.14 -19.10
C GLU A 199 14.06 15.87 -18.40
N GLY A 200 14.54 14.63 -18.49
CA GLY A 200 15.88 14.22 -18.02
C GLY A 200 15.98 13.83 -16.55
N ILE A 201 14.96 14.10 -15.72
CA ILE A 201 14.98 13.79 -14.28
C ILE A 201 14.38 12.41 -13.96
N ARG A 202 13.77 11.75 -14.94
CA ARG A 202 13.29 10.36 -14.79
C ARG A 202 14.46 9.38 -14.60
N PRO A 203 14.38 8.42 -13.67
CA PRO A 203 15.33 7.32 -13.61
C PRO A 203 15.22 6.44 -14.83
N GLU A 204 16.32 5.76 -15.13
CA GLU A 204 16.32 4.70 -16.11
C GLU A 204 15.33 3.59 -15.70
N PRO A 205 14.58 3.01 -16.66
CA PRO A 205 13.72 1.87 -16.37
C PRO A 205 14.50 0.74 -15.71
N THR A 206 13.93 0.15 -14.66
CA THR A 206 14.54 -0.97 -13.94
C THR A 206 13.73 -2.23 -14.20
N THR A 207 14.40 -3.32 -14.56
CA THR A 207 13.77 -4.64 -14.68
C THR A 207 13.84 -5.36 -13.34
N VAL A 208 12.69 -5.71 -12.77
CA VAL A 208 12.57 -6.45 -11.52
C VAL A 208 11.74 -7.71 -11.72
N GLU A 209 11.95 -8.70 -10.87
CA GLU A 209 11.10 -9.89 -10.81
C GLU A 209 9.90 -9.59 -9.91
N LYS A 210 8.70 -9.71 -10.45
CA LYS A 210 7.44 -9.48 -9.73
C LYS A 210 6.51 -10.66 -9.96
N VAL A 211 5.83 -11.09 -8.89
CA VAL A 211 4.76 -12.08 -8.98
C VAL A 211 3.51 -11.39 -9.54
N ASP A 212 3.00 -11.90 -10.66
CA ASP A 212 1.64 -11.59 -11.09
C ASP A 212 0.66 -12.33 -10.17
N GLN A 213 0.02 -11.57 -9.28
CA GLN A 213 -0.87 -12.13 -8.27
C GLN A 213 -2.08 -12.86 -8.88
N ALA A 214 -2.67 -12.30 -9.95
CA ALA A 214 -3.84 -12.91 -10.59
C ALA A 214 -3.48 -14.24 -11.25
N LYS A 215 -2.31 -14.28 -11.93
CA LYS A 215 -1.77 -15.51 -12.50
C LYS A 215 -1.37 -16.52 -11.42
N PHE A 216 -0.76 -16.06 -10.33
CA PHE A 216 -0.41 -16.91 -9.19
C PHE A 216 -1.65 -17.57 -8.61
N ASP A 217 -2.70 -16.80 -8.31
CA ASP A 217 -3.93 -17.32 -7.76
C ASP A 217 -4.64 -18.29 -8.71
N GLN A 218 -4.58 -18.03 -10.03
CA GLN A 218 -5.09 -18.96 -11.03
C GLN A 218 -4.32 -20.29 -11.02
N LEU A 219 -2.99 -20.25 -11.08
CA LEU A 219 -2.13 -21.43 -11.10
C LEU A 219 -2.29 -22.25 -9.82
N ARG A 220 -2.29 -21.58 -8.67
CA ARG A 220 -2.43 -22.20 -7.35
C ARG A 220 -3.76 -22.92 -7.20
N ASN A 221 -4.88 -22.27 -7.54
CA ASN A 221 -6.20 -22.90 -7.48
C ASN A 221 -6.30 -24.10 -8.43
N GLN A 222 -5.74 -23.99 -9.64
CA GLN A 222 -5.73 -25.10 -10.59
C GLN A 222 -4.89 -26.29 -10.08
N ALA A 223 -3.71 -26.04 -9.52
CA ALA A 223 -2.86 -27.07 -8.93
C ALA A 223 -3.53 -27.73 -7.72
N PHE A 224 -4.19 -26.95 -6.87
CA PHE A 224 -4.97 -27.43 -5.74
C PHE A 224 -6.12 -28.36 -6.21
N GLU A 225 -6.93 -27.94 -7.18
CA GLU A 225 -8.00 -28.78 -7.74
C GLU A 225 -7.46 -30.09 -8.35
N GLN A 226 -6.30 -30.05 -9.02
CA GLN A 226 -5.67 -31.25 -9.56
C GLN A 226 -5.17 -32.19 -8.46
N ALA A 227 -4.61 -31.67 -7.37
CA ALA A 227 -4.18 -32.47 -6.23
C ALA A 227 -5.37 -33.19 -5.57
N ILE A 228 -6.54 -32.53 -5.49
CA ILE A 228 -7.78 -33.19 -5.06
C ILE A 228 -8.18 -34.31 -6.02
N GLN A 229 -8.18 -34.06 -7.32
CA GLN A 229 -8.56 -35.07 -8.33
C GLN A 229 -7.64 -36.30 -8.33
N LYS A 230 -6.37 -36.12 -7.97
CA LYS A 230 -5.39 -37.20 -7.82
C LYS A 230 -5.49 -37.92 -6.46
N GLY A 231 -6.28 -37.40 -5.53
CA GLY A 231 -6.38 -37.92 -4.16
C GLY A 231 -5.16 -37.59 -3.29
N GLU A 232 -4.34 -36.61 -3.70
CA GLU A 232 -3.18 -36.13 -2.93
C GLU A 232 -3.63 -35.20 -1.78
N LEU A 233 -4.72 -34.47 -2.00
CA LEU A 233 -5.41 -33.67 -0.99
C LEU A 233 -6.83 -34.17 -0.77
N ALA A 234 -7.26 -34.26 0.48
CA ALA A 234 -8.62 -34.62 0.84
C ALA A 234 -9.24 -33.51 1.71
N PRO A 235 -9.49 -32.31 1.16
CA PRO A 235 -10.12 -31.23 1.90
C PRO A 235 -11.49 -31.65 2.44
N LYS A 236 -11.76 -31.24 3.67
CA LYS A 236 -12.93 -31.64 4.44
C LYS A 236 -13.78 -30.41 4.75
N PRO A 237 -14.92 -30.23 4.08
CA PRO A 237 -15.83 -29.13 4.37
C PRO A 237 -16.24 -29.11 5.84
N LEU A 238 -16.13 -27.92 6.44
CA LEU A 238 -16.45 -27.62 7.82
C LEU A 238 -17.71 -26.77 7.86
N VAL A 239 -18.80 -27.34 8.39
CA VAL A 239 -20.11 -26.67 8.49
C VAL A 239 -20.44 -26.49 9.97
N GLN A 240 -20.95 -25.32 10.34
CA GLN A 240 -21.46 -25.12 11.69
C GLN A 240 -22.88 -25.66 11.78
N THR A 241 -23.24 -26.26 12.90
CA THR A 241 -24.56 -26.84 13.11
C THR A 241 -25.11 -26.34 14.44
N LEU A 242 -26.33 -25.81 14.43
CA LEU A 242 -27.05 -25.45 15.63
C LEU A 242 -27.80 -26.67 16.15
N LYS A 243 -27.60 -26.99 17.43
CA LYS A 243 -28.38 -28.01 18.14
C LYS A 243 -29.20 -27.35 19.24
N PHE A 244 -30.52 -27.41 19.12
CA PHE A 244 -31.46 -26.85 20.09
C PHE A 244 -31.79 -27.88 21.17
N ASN A 245 -32.20 -27.38 22.34
CA ASN A 245 -32.56 -28.23 23.49
C ASN A 245 -33.77 -29.15 23.23
N ASN A 246 -34.66 -28.75 22.32
CA ASN A 246 -35.79 -29.57 21.86
C ASN A 246 -35.36 -30.76 20.97
N GLY A 247 -34.07 -30.89 20.66
CA GLY A 247 -33.49 -31.94 19.81
C GLY A 247 -33.44 -31.59 18.32
N GLU A 248 -33.90 -30.41 17.92
CA GLU A 248 -33.77 -29.90 16.55
C GLU A 248 -32.32 -29.60 16.22
N VAL A 249 -31.92 -29.91 14.99
CA VAL A 249 -30.57 -29.71 14.47
C VAL A 249 -30.67 -28.98 13.14
N ILE A 250 -29.99 -27.84 13.03
CA ILE A 250 -29.97 -27.01 11.82
C ILE A 250 -28.52 -26.88 11.35
N GLU A 251 -28.20 -27.41 10.18
CA GLU A 251 -26.91 -27.17 9.53
C GLU A 251 -26.87 -25.73 8.97
N MET A 252 -25.80 -25.02 9.29
CA MET A 252 -25.58 -23.63 8.92
C MET A 252 -24.71 -23.56 7.68
N LEU A 253 -25.37 -23.44 6.55
CA LEU A 253 -24.69 -23.17 5.30
C LEU A 253 -24.63 -21.64 5.07
N LEU A 254 -25.44 -20.82 5.74
CA LEU A 254 -25.67 -19.41 5.37
C LEU A 254 -24.90 -18.38 6.23
N ASN A 255 -24.80 -17.15 5.70
CA ASN A 255 -24.19 -15.98 6.34
C ASN A 255 -24.85 -15.67 7.71
N ARG A 256 -24.04 -15.20 8.66
CA ARG A 256 -24.36 -14.94 10.07
C ARG A 256 -25.64 -14.10 10.32
N PRO A 257 -26.01 -13.09 9.50
CA PRO A 257 -27.22 -12.29 9.72
C PRO A 257 -28.54 -13.05 9.57
N GLU A 258 -28.70 -13.91 8.55
CA GLU A 258 -29.93 -14.71 8.37
C GLU A 258 -30.12 -15.73 9.50
N LEU A 259 -29.02 -16.13 10.13
CA LEU A 259 -29.00 -16.99 11.31
C LEU A 259 -29.48 -16.24 12.56
N GLU A 260 -28.99 -15.02 12.77
CA GLU A 260 -29.37 -14.16 13.88
C GLU A 260 -30.88 -13.85 13.85
N ASP A 261 -31.44 -13.63 12.66
CA ASP A 261 -32.89 -13.45 12.47
C ASP A 261 -33.68 -14.70 12.90
N ARG A 262 -33.30 -15.90 12.42
CA ARG A 262 -34.00 -17.15 12.79
C ARG A 262 -33.84 -17.52 14.25
N ILE A 263 -32.68 -17.25 14.84
CA ILE A 263 -32.44 -17.47 16.28
C ILE A 263 -33.29 -16.50 17.10
N SER A 264 -33.43 -15.24 16.67
CA SER A 264 -34.23 -14.23 17.37
C SER A 264 -35.74 -14.54 17.40
N GLU A 265 -36.21 -15.39 16.50
CA GLU A 265 -37.59 -15.88 16.45
C GLU A 265 -37.86 -17.07 17.41
N THR A 266 -36.81 -17.65 18.01
CA THR A 266 -36.92 -18.79 18.93
C THR A 266 -36.40 -18.44 20.32
N ASP A 267 -37.23 -18.55 21.37
CA ASP A 267 -36.83 -18.41 22.78
C ASP A 267 -36.00 -19.61 23.31
N GLU A 268 -35.47 -20.44 22.41
CA GLU A 268 -34.81 -21.71 22.72
C GLU A 268 -33.29 -21.55 22.84
N GLN A 269 -32.70 -22.18 23.86
CA GLN A 269 -31.25 -22.25 23.99
C GLN A 269 -30.67 -23.27 22.99
N PHE A 270 -29.52 -22.93 22.39
CA PHE A 270 -28.84 -23.75 21.41
C PHE A 270 -27.34 -23.87 21.69
N GLN A 271 -26.72 -24.88 21.08
CA GLN A 271 -25.27 -25.06 21.01
C GLN A 271 -24.81 -25.02 19.55
N VAL A 272 -23.70 -24.31 19.29
CA VAL A 272 -23.01 -24.37 18.00
C VAL A 272 -22.02 -25.53 18.03
N ILE A 273 -22.08 -26.41 17.04
CA ILE A 273 -21.23 -27.59 16.88
C ILE A 273 -20.64 -27.57 15.48
N GLU A 274 -19.31 -27.72 15.38
CA GLU A 274 -18.66 -27.91 14.09
C GLU A 274 -18.85 -29.35 13.60
N THR A 275 -19.33 -29.49 12.37
CA THR A 275 -19.57 -30.76 11.68
C THR A 275 -18.66 -30.86 10.47
N ASN A 276 -17.82 -31.89 10.45
CA ASN A 276 -16.79 -32.08 9.44
C ASN A 276 -17.21 -33.20 8.51
N TYR A 277 -17.30 -32.91 7.21
CA TYR A 277 -17.49 -33.92 6.18
C TYR A 277 -16.14 -34.58 5.89
N LYS A 278 -16.09 -35.90 5.65
CA LYS A 278 -14.82 -36.61 5.42
C LYS A 278 -14.23 -36.28 4.05
N THR A 279 -15.07 -35.92 3.09
CA THR A 279 -14.65 -35.50 1.75
C THR A 279 -15.59 -34.44 1.19
N ILE A 280 -15.11 -33.71 0.18
CA ILE A 280 -15.96 -32.82 -0.64
C ILE A 280 -17.15 -33.57 -1.26
N ASP A 281 -16.94 -34.79 -1.75
CA ASP A 281 -18.01 -35.53 -2.42
C ASP A 281 -19.08 -36.02 -1.43
N GLU A 282 -18.70 -36.31 -0.18
CA GLU A 282 -19.66 -36.59 0.90
C GLU A 282 -20.54 -35.36 1.18
N PHE A 283 -19.94 -34.17 1.22
CA PHE A 283 -20.68 -32.92 1.36
C PHE A 283 -21.71 -32.73 0.23
N PHE A 284 -21.31 -32.80 -1.04
CA PHE A 284 -22.27 -32.63 -2.16
C PHE A 284 -23.30 -33.76 -2.25
N SER A 285 -23.02 -34.94 -1.70
CA SER A 285 -24.01 -36.02 -1.61
C SER A 285 -25.06 -35.75 -0.53
N ALA A 286 -24.68 -35.08 0.55
CA ALA A 286 -25.57 -34.67 1.63
C ALA A 286 -26.44 -33.46 1.26
N HIS A 287 -25.96 -32.60 0.35
CA HIS A 287 -26.64 -31.38 -0.10
C HIS A 287 -26.93 -31.41 -1.61
N PRO A 288 -27.90 -32.22 -2.07
CA PRO A 288 -28.19 -32.41 -3.49
C PRO A 288 -28.73 -31.16 -4.21
N GLU A 289 -29.16 -30.14 -3.47
CA GLU A 289 -29.52 -28.82 -3.99
C GLU A 289 -28.31 -28.00 -4.48
N PHE A 290 -27.10 -28.40 -4.09
CA PHE A 290 -25.86 -27.78 -4.52
C PHE A 290 -25.14 -28.66 -5.54
N SER A 291 -24.80 -28.08 -6.70
CA SER A 291 -23.87 -28.75 -7.60
C SER A 291 -22.43 -28.37 -7.26
N LYS A 292 -21.51 -29.34 -7.34
CA LYS A 292 -20.07 -29.09 -7.26
C LYS A 292 -19.60 -28.02 -8.26
N THR A 293 -20.28 -27.91 -9.40
CA THR A 293 -20.00 -26.89 -10.43
C THR A 293 -20.39 -25.47 -10.02
N ASP A 294 -21.24 -25.31 -9.00
CA ASP A 294 -21.71 -24.02 -8.52
C ASP A 294 -20.69 -23.36 -7.56
N PHE A 295 -19.70 -24.13 -7.13
CA PHE A 295 -18.66 -23.68 -6.23
C PHE A 295 -17.32 -23.48 -6.96
N LYS A 296 -16.56 -22.52 -6.46
CA LYS A 296 -15.12 -22.42 -6.68
C LYS A 296 -14.43 -23.09 -5.49
N MET A 297 -13.63 -24.12 -5.76
CA MET A 297 -12.79 -24.76 -4.75
C MET A 297 -11.48 -23.99 -4.68
N THR A 298 -11.12 -23.51 -3.49
CA THR A 298 -9.84 -22.86 -3.23
C THR A 298 -9.18 -23.52 -2.04
N GLU A 299 -7.91 -23.23 -1.77
CA GLU A 299 -7.19 -23.81 -0.62
C GLU A 299 -7.89 -23.54 0.73
N ILE A 300 -8.64 -22.43 0.85
CA ILE A 300 -9.26 -21.98 2.09
C ILE A 300 -10.71 -22.43 2.25
N GLY A 301 -11.35 -22.96 1.19
CA GLY A 301 -12.73 -23.44 1.28
C GLY A 301 -13.50 -23.53 -0.04
N LEU A 302 -14.81 -23.73 0.09
CA LEU A 302 -15.78 -23.72 -1.00
C LEU A 302 -16.50 -22.37 -1.03
N PHE A 303 -16.46 -21.70 -2.19
CA PHE A 303 -17.14 -20.43 -2.41
C PHE A 303 -18.21 -20.58 -3.47
N HIS A 304 -19.48 -20.33 -3.13
CA HIS A 304 -20.54 -20.36 -4.11
C HIS A 304 -20.41 -19.19 -5.09
N LYS A 305 -20.57 -19.42 -6.38
CA LYS A 305 -20.29 -18.42 -7.44
C LYS A 305 -21.25 -17.24 -7.46
N THR A 306 -22.47 -17.43 -6.96
CA THR A 306 -23.56 -16.43 -7.06
C THR A 306 -24.28 -16.16 -5.74
N LYS A 307 -23.98 -16.91 -4.68
CA LYS A 307 -24.59 -16.76 -3.37
C LYS A 307 -23.49 -16.32 -2.41
N ASP A 308 -23.83 -15.55 -1.40
CA ASP A 308 -22.91 -15.19 -0.32
C ASP A 308 -22.76 -16.38 0.64
N LEU A 309 -22.15 -17.45 0.12
CA LEU A 309 -22.04 -18.76 0.76
C LEU A 309 -20.57 -19.20 0.71
N HIS A 310 -19.97 -19.31 1.90
CA HIS A 310 -18.58 -19.73 2.10
C HIS A 310 -18.53 -20.85 3.13
N ILE A 311 -17.97 -21.99 2.74
CA ILE A 311 -17.80 -23.16 3.61
C ILE A 311 -16.30 -23.42 3.74
N PRO A 312 -15.69 -23.13 4.91
CA PRO A 312 -14.27 -23.36 5.12
C PRO A 312 -13.95 -24.87 5.13
N TYR A 313 -12.67 -25.20 5.03
CA TYR A 313 -12.22 -26.57 5.30
C TYR A 313 -11.75 -26.72 6.75
N GLU A 314 -11.82 -27.96 7.27
CA GLU A 314 -11.03 -28.37 8.43
C GLU A 314 -9.54 -28.11 8.16
N PRO A 315 -8.75 -27.70 9.18
CA PRO A 315 -7.31 -27.58 9.04
C PRO A 315 -6.67 -28.83 8.43
N PHE A 316 -5.83 -28.63 7.42
CA PHE A 316 -5.11 -29.69 6.74
C PHE A 316 -4.15 -30.43 7.69
N SER A 317 -3.93 -31.72 7.44
CA SER A 317 -2.87 -32.47 8.12
C SER A 317 -1.48 -31.95 7.76
N GLU A 318 -0.46 -32.29 8.55
CA GLU A 318 0.93 -31.89 8.25
C GLU A 318 1.40 -32.33 6.85
N GLN A 319 0.93 -33.49 6.37
CA GLN A 319 1.30 -33.99 5.05
C GLN A 319 0.63 -33.18 3.94
N GLU A 320 -0.66 -32.85 4.11
CA GLU A 320 -1.40 -32.01 3.17
C GLU A 320 -0.86 -30.57 3.15
N ALA A 321 -0.48 -30.04 4.32
CA ALA A 321 0.15 -28.73 4.44
C ALA A 321 1.47 -28.63 3.64
N LYS A 322 2.28 -29.70 3.62
CA LYS A 322 3.49 -29.75 2.79
C LYS A 322 3.17 -29.71 1.29
N ILE A 323 2.12 -30.42 0.87
CA ILE A 323 1.69 -30.40 -0.53
C ILE A 323 1.22 -29.00 -0.93
N LEU A 324 0.51 -28.30 -0.04
CA LEU A 324 0.10 -26.91 -0.26
C LEU A 324 1.32 -25.98 -0.41
N GLU A 325 2.32 -26.13 0.45
CA GLU A 325 3.57 -25.35 0.37
C GLU A 325 4.31 -25.58 -0.97
N GLU A 326 4.40 -26.84 -1.42
CA GLU A 326 5.01 -27.17 -2.72
C GLU A 326 4.23 -26.56 -3.90
N ILE A 327 2.90 -26.59 -3.84
CA ILE A 327 2.03 -25.94 -4.83
C ILE A 327 2.30 -24.43 -4.84
N GLU A 328 2.32 -23.79 -3.68
CA GLU A 328 2.55 -22.36 -3.53
C GLU A 328 3.90 -21.95 -4.13
N GLN A 329 5.00 -22.59 -3.71
CA GLN A 329 6.35 -22.28 -4.22
C GLN A 329 6.45 -22.49 -5.74
N GLY A 330 5.88 -23.60 -6.24
CA GLY A 330 5.88 -23.91 -7.67
C GLY A 330 5.08 -22.92 -8.51
N CYS A 331 3.94 -22.45 -8.01
CA CYS A 331 3.10 -21.45 -8.67
C CYS A 331 3.73 -20.07 -8.62
N GLN A 332 4.32 -19.68 -7.49
CA GLN A 332 4.99 -18.40 -7.34
C GLN A 332 6.15 -18.26 -8.32
N THR A 333 6.94 -19.33 -8.48
CA THR A 333 8.02 -19.38 -9.47
C THR A 333 7.51 -19.17 -10.91
N GLN A 334 6.37 -19.76 -11.27
CA GLN A 334 5.79 -19.67 -12.62
C GLN A 334 5.03 -18.36 -12.89
N ALA A 335 4.47 -17.76 -11.83
CA ALA A 335 3.79 -16.48 -11.87
C ALA A 335 4.75 -15.30 -11.77
N THR A 336 5.99 -15.53 -11.35
CA THR A 336 7.04 -14.51 -11.35
C THR A 336 7.46 -14.20 -12.78
N GLU A 337 7.41 -12.92 -13.12
CA GLU A 337 7.82 -12.40 -14.41
C GLU A 337 8.74 -11.20 -14.25
N LYS A 338 9.58 -10.99 -15.27
CA LYS A 338 10.45 -9.83 -15.35
C LYS A 338 9.67 -8.67 -15.93
N ILE A 339 9.33 -7.72 -15.08
CA ILE A 339 8.67 -6.50 -15.49
C ILE A 339 9.68 -5.36 -15.55
N THR A 340 9.62 -4.57 -16.62
CA THR A 340 10.40 -3.33 -16.71
C THR A 340 9.55 -2.19 -16.21
N GLN A 341 9.87 -1.70 -15.01
CA GLN A 341 9.21 -0.56 -14.41
C GLN A 341 9.86 0.72 -14.94
N LYS A 342 9.07 1.57 -15.60
CA LYS A 342 9.51 2.92 -15.94
C LYS A 342 9.63 3.71 -14.63
N GLY A 343 10.78 4.32 -14.37
CA GLY A 343 10.93 5.20 -13.21
C GLY A 343 9.97 6.39 -13.31
N ILE A 344 9.51 6.92 -12.19
CA ILE A 344 8.64 8.11 -12.17
C ILE A 344 9.50 9.39 -12.21
N GLY A 345 9.12 10.34 -13.07
CA GLY A 345 9.80 11.61 -13.28
C GLY A 345 9.46 12.69 -12.23
N LEU A 346 10.09 13.86 -12.38
CA LEU A 346 9.70 15.09 -11.67
C LEU A 346 8.64 15.81 -12.48
N TYR A 347 7.59 16.32 -11.85
CA TYR A 347 6.53 17.08 -12.53
C TYR A 347 6.49 18.52 -12.04
N GLN A 348 6.11 19.45 -12.91
CA GLN A 348 5.94 20.87 -12.59
C GLN A 348 4.50 21.30 -12.86
N LYS A 349 3.90 22.02 -11.92
CA LYS A 349 2.60 22.67 -12.09
C LYS A 349 2.72 23.83 -13.06
N ALA A 350 1.81 23.90 -14.02
CA ALA A 350 1.77 25.03 -14.95
C ALA A 350 1.67 26.35 -14.19
N SER A 351 2.45 27.33 -14.62
CA SER A 351 2.28 28.68 -14.11
C SER A 351 0.96 29.24 -14.65
N SER A 352 0.06 29.62 -13.75
CA SER A 352 -1.12 30.39 -14.13
C SER A 352 -0.66 31.67 -14.83
N ASN A 353 -0.86 31.78 -16.15
CA ASN A 353 -0.58 33.02 -16.88
C ASN A 353 -1.41 34.15 -16.23
N LYS A 354 -0.75 35.08 -15.55
CA LYS A 354 -1.33 36.36 -15.15
C LYS A 354 -1.01 37.44 -16.17
#